data_AF-A0A847MWE9-F1
#
_entry.id   AF-A0A847MWE9-F1
#
_cell.length_a   1.000
_cell.length_b   1.000
_cell.length_c   1.000
_cell.angle_alpha   90.00
_cell.angle_beta   90.00
_cell.angle_gamma   90.00
#
_symmetry.space_group_name_H-M   'P 1'
#
loop_
_entity.id
_entity.type
_entity.pdbx_description
1 polymer ?
#
loop_
_entity_poly.entity_id
_entity_poly.type
_entity_poly.pdbx_seq_one_letter_code
_entity_poly.pdbx_strand_id
1 'polypeptide(L)'
;MISVASLTPRRGRTVELLLLVIAVSIVMLAYANVEIAAREGLPPNLLAQGAGLLTLAVVFHLVLRWRASYADPLLLPIATLLNGLG
;
A
#
# COMPACT_ATOMS: atom_id res chain seq x y z
N MET A 1 -37.75 -8.48 -25.33
CA MET A 1 -36.30 -8.48 -25.61
C MET A 1 -35.60 -8.14 -24.32
N ILE A 2 -34.76 -9.03 -23.79
CA ILE A 2 -34.04 -8.82 -22.52
C ILE A 2 -32.66 -8.30 -22.91
N SER A 3 -32.39 -7.02 -22.64
CA SER A 3 -31.09 -6.43 -22.94
C SER A 3 -30.12 -6.75 -21.80
N VAL A 4 -29.04 -7.48 -22.10
CA VAL A 4 -27.97 -7.75 -21.13
C VAL A 4 -26.98 -6.59 -21.16
N ALA A 5 -26.93 -5.80 -20.09
CA ALA A 5 -25.96 -4.72 -19.96
C ALA A 5 -24.58 -5.31 -19.64
N SER A 6 -23.62 -5.16 -20.55
CA SER A 6 -22.22 -5.53 -20.31
C SER A 6 -21.54 -4.46 -19.44
N LEU A 7 -21.35 -4.76 -18.16
CA LEU A 7 -20.53 -3.93 -17.26
C LEU A 7 -19.06 -4.26 -17.47
N THR A 8 -18.31 -3.36 -18.11
CA THR A 8 -16.85 -3.51 -18.23
C THR A 8 -16.21 -3.27 -16.87
N PRO A 9 -15.50 -4.26 -16.26
CA PRO A 9 -14.90 -4.08 -14.96
C PRO A 9 -13.80 -3.01 -15.01
N ARG A 10 -13.93 -1.97 -14.18
CA ARG A 10 -12.95 -0.88 -14.08
C ARG A 10 -11.65 -1.40 -13.46
N ARG A 11 -10.53 -1.18 -14.14
CA ARG A 11 -9.19 -1.48 -13.60
C ARG A 11 -8.80 -0.41 -12.57
N GLY A 12 -9.00 -0.68 -11.28
CA GLY A 12 -8.74 0.26 -10.18
C GLY A 12 -7.26 0.53 -9.83
N ARG A 13 -6.32 0.47 -10.79
CA ARG A 13 -4.87 0.50 -10.52
C ARG A 13 -4.35 1.84 -10.01
N THR A 14 -4.94 2.96 -10.44
CA THR A 14 -4.60 4.29 -9.90
C THR A 14 -5.02 4.41 -8.43
N VAL A 15 -6.17 3.82 -8.08
CA VAL A 15 -6.66 3.78 -6.69
C VAL A 15 -5.74 2.93 -5.83
N GLU A 16 -5.30 1.77 -6.33
CA GLU A 16 -4.33 0.93 -5.64
C GLU A 16 -3.02 1.68 -5.34
N LEU A 17 -2.44 2.38 -6.32
CA LEU A 17 -1.22 3.18 -6.11
C LEU A 17 -1.42 4.26 -5.03
N LEU A 18 -2.53 5.01 -5.11
CA LEU A 18 -2.86 6.04 -4.12
C LEU A 18 -2.99 5.45 -2.72
N LEU A 19 -3.72 4.33 -2.60
CA LEU A 19 -3.91 3.64 -1.33
C LEU A 19 -2.60 3.05 -0.79
N LEU A 20 -1.69 2.57 -1.65
CA LEU A 20 -0.37 2.10 -1.22
C LEU A 20 0.47 3.24 -0.67
N VAL A 21 0.49 4.39 -1.33
CA VAL A 21 1.21 5.57 -0.83
C VAL A 21 0.66 6.01 0.52
N ILE A 22 -0.66 6.01 0.68
CA ILE A 22 -1.32 6.32 1.95
C ILE A 22 -0.93 5.28 3.02
N ALA A 23 -1.00 3.99 2.70
CA ALA A 23 -0.68 2.90 3.63
C ALA A 23 0.77 3.03 4.14
N VAL A 24 1.74 3.22 3.23
CA VAL A 24 3.15 3.41 3.59
C VAL A 24 3.34 4.66 4.45
N SER A 25 2.65 5.76 4.12
CA SER A 25 2.71 7.00 4.90
C SER A 25 2.19 6.81 6.33
N ILE A 26 1.10 6.06 6.51
CA ILE A 26 0.54 5.73 7.83
C ILE A 26 1.54 4.92 8.64
N VAL A 27 2.15 3.89 8.05
CA VAL A 27 3.15 3.06 8.73
C VAL A 27 4.36 3.87 9.17
N MET A 28 4.90 4.72 8.27
CA MET A 28 6.01 5.61 8.60
C MET A 28 5.67 6.58 9.74
N LEU A 29 4.47 7.17 9.70
CA LEU A 29 4.02 8.09 10.74
C LEU A 29 3.84 7.37 12.09
N ALA A 30 3.27 6.16 12.09
CA ALA A 30 3.12 5.34 13.28
C ALA A 30 4.50 5.00 13.87
N TYR A 31 5.44 4.54 13.04
CA TYR A 31 6.80 4.22 13.46
C TYR A 31 7.52 5.44 14.05
N ALA A 32 7.45 6.59 13.38
CA ALA A 32 8.02 7.84 13.86
C ALA A 32 7.44 8.26 15.23
N ASN A 33 6.10 8.20 15.38
CA ASN A 33 5.45 8.56 16.64
C ASN A 33 5.86 7.65 17.79
N VAL A 34 5.93 6.34 17.57
CA VAL A 34 6.35 5.37 18.58
C VAL A 34 7.79 5.63 19.01
N GLU A 35 8.70 5.87 18.07
CA GLU A 35 10.11 6.10 18.40
C GLU A 35 10.33 7.43 19.12
N ILE A 36 9.65 8.50 18.68
CA ILE A 36 9.69 9.80 19.36
C ILE A 36 9.17 9.67 20.79
N ALA A 37 8.04 8.96 20.98
CA ALA A 37 7.47 8.74 22.31
C ALA A 37 8.34 7.84 23.21
N ALA A 38 9.02 6.86 22.63
CA ALA A 38 9.82 5.89 23.38
C ALA A 38 11.26 6.33 23.68
N ARG A 39 11.85 7.15 22.80
CA ARG A 39 13.29 7.46 22.82
C ARG A 39 13.59 8.96 22.71
N GLU A 40 12.57 9.82 22.71
CA GLU A 40 12.68 11.29 22.59
C GLU A 40 13.48 11.76 21.36
N GLY A 41 13.52 10.95 20.30
CA GLY A 41 14.32 11.20 19.12
C GLY A 41 13.72 10.59 17.85
N LEU A 42 14.11 11.13 16.71
CA LEU A 42 13.73 10.56 15.41
C LEU A 42 14.47 9.24 15.16
N PRO A 43 13.80 8.21 14.62
CA PRO A 43 14.48 6.94 14.34
C PRO A 43 15.56 7.15 13.26
N PRO A 44 16.82 6.78 13.52
CA PRO A 44 17.91 6.93 12.53
C PRO A 44 17.71 6.02 11.31
N ASN A 45 16.97 4.93 11.48
CA ASN A 45 16.59 3.95 10.47
C ASN A 45 15.24 4.25 9.81
N LEU A 46 14.56 5.38 10.11
CA LEU A 46 13.25 5.72 9.56
C LEU A 46 13.26 5.69 8.03
N LEU A 47 14.27 6.29 7.40
CA LEU A 47 14.43 6.27 5.96
C LEU A 47 14.70 4.86 5.41
N ALA A 48 15.50 4.05 6.11
CA ALA A 48 15.82 2.69 5.67
C ALA A 48 14.60 1.76 5.75
N GLN A 49 13.85 1.80 6.87
CA GLN A 49 12.59 1.07 7.01
C GLN A 49 11.55 1.53 6.00
N GLY A 50 11.36 2.83 5.89
CA GLY A 50 10.45 3.44 4.94
C GLY A 50 10.75 3.07 3.49
N ALA A 51 12.01 3.15 3.09
CA ALA A 51 12.46 2.77 1.76
C ALA A 51 12.28 1.27 1.49
N GLY A 52 12.56 0.42 2.48
CA GLY A 52 12.36 -1.02 2.37
C GLY A 52 10.88 -1.38 2.15
N LEU A 53 10.00 -0.82 2.97
CA LEU A 53 8.56 -1.05 2.87
C LEU A 53 7.99 -0.52 1.55
N LEU A 54 8.39 0.69 1.15
CA LEU A 54 7.95 1.31 -0.10
C LEU A 54 8.43 0.50 -1.32
N THR A 55 9.68 0.03 -1.29
CA THR A 55 10.24 -0.82 -2.35
C THR A 55 9.45 -2.12 -2.46
N LEU A 56 9.15 -2.79 -1.35
CA LEU A 56 8.36 -4.01 -1.34
C LEU A 56 6.95 -3.76 -1.92
N ALA A 57 6.27 -2.71 -1.45
CA ALA A 57 4.95 -2.32 -1.92
C ALA A 57 4.91 -2.06 -3.44
N VAL A 58 5.93 -1.36 -3.96
CA VAL A 58 6.07 -1.08 -5.40
C VAL A 58 6.31 -2.35 -6.20
N VAL A 59 7.16 -3.27 -5.70
CA VAL A 59 7.40 -4.58 -6.35
C VAL A 59 6.10 -5.36 -6.45
N PHE A 60 5.34 -5.48 -5.36
CA PHE A 60 4.06 -6.18 -5.38
C PHE A 60 3.04 -5.51 -6.30
N HIS A 61 2.98 -4.18 -6.31
CA HIS A 61 2.11 -3.45 -7.24
C HIS A 61 2.42 -3.79 -8.70
N LEU A 62 3.71 -3.87 -9.06
CA LEU A 62 4.13 -4.21 -10.41
C LEU A 62 3.78 -5.66 -10.78
N VAL A 63 3.96 -6.59 -9.83
CA VAL A 63 3.56 -8.00 -10.00
C VAL A 63 2.06 -8.12 -10.22
N LEU A 64 1.23 -7.47 -9.40
CA LEU A 64 -0.22 -7.45 -9.54
C LEU A 64 -0.67 -6.80 -10.86
N ARG A 65 0.02 -5.74 -11.28
CA ARG A 65 -0.26 -5.07 -12.56
C ARG A 65 -0.11 -6.04 -13.74
N TRP A 66 0.90 -6.90 -13.73
CA TRP A 66 1.16 -7.86 -14.81
C TRP A 66 0.39 -9.17 -14.68
N ARG A 67 0.29 -9.74 -13.47
CA ARG A 67 -0.30 -11.07 -13.24
C ARG A 67 -1.80 -11.05 -13.03
N ALA A 68 -2.35 -9.98 -12.47
CA ALA A 68 -3.73 -9.96 -12.01
C ALA A 68 -4.39 -8.58 -12.23
N SER A 69 -4.44 -8.14 -13.50
CA SER A 69 -4.98 -6.82 -13.89
C SER A 69 -6.43 -6.55 -13.44
N TYR A 70 -7.22 -7.59 -13.13
CA TYR A 70 -8.59 -7.51 -12.62
C TYR A 70 -8.74 -7.81 -11.11
N ALA A 71 -7.65 -8.03 -10.36
CA ALA A 71 -7.71 -8.20 -8.91
C ALA A 71 -8.25 -6.95 -8.21
N ASP A 72 -8.88 -7.14 -7.06
CA ASP A 72 -9.37 -6.05 -6.22
C ASP A 72 -8.21 -5.11 -5.80
N PRO A 73 -8.32 -3.79 -6.04
CA PRO A 73 -7.24 -2.83 -5.77
C PRO A 73 -7.01 -2.54 -4.28
N LEU A 74 -7.87 -3.01 -3.37
CA LEU A 74 -7.79 -2.75 -1.93
C LEU A 74 -6.92 -3.78 -1.20
N LEU A 75 -6.81 -5.00 -1.72
CA LEU A 75 -6.14 -6.11 -1.04
C LEU A 75 -4.66 -5.82 -0.77
N LEU A 76 -3.92 -5.32 -1.75
CA LEU A 76 -2.49 -5.04 -1.58
C LEU A 76 -2.24 -3.88 -0.60
N PRO A 77 -2.94 -2.73 -0.68
CA PRO A 77 -2.82 -1.67 0.32
C PRO A 77 -3.12 -2.15 1.75
N ILE A 78 -4.20 -2.91 1.94
CA ILE A 78 -4.59 -3.43 3.26
C ILE A 78 -3.51 -4.38 3.81
N ALA A 79 -3.05 -5.32 2.98
CA ALA A 79 -1.99 -6.24 3.38
C ALA A 79 -0.69 -5.53 3.75
N THR A 80 -0.33 -4.48 2.99
CA THR A 80 0.86 -3.64 3.25
C THR A 80 0.72 -2.88 4.55
N LEU A 81 -0.45 -2.26 4.79
CA LEU A 81 -0.73 -1.52 6.02
C LEU A 81 -0.65 -2.44 7.25
N LEU A 82 -1.31 -3.59 7.20
CA LEU A 82 -1.28 -4.57 8.29
C LEU A 82 0.14 -5.08 8.55
N ASN A 83 0.89 -5.45 7.50
CA ASN A 83 2.28 -5.88 7.66
C ASN A 83 3.19 -4.78 8.24
N GLY A 84 2.94 -3.52 7.88
CA GLY A 84 3.75 -2.41 8.37
C GLY A 84 3.41 -2.00 9.81
N LEU A 85 2.17 -2.23 10.26
CA LEU A 85 1.78 -1.97 11.65
C LEU A 85 2.19 -3.09 12.60
N GLY A 86 2.29 -4.33 12.12
CA GLY A 86 2.62 -5.52 12.92
C GLY A 86 1.45 -6.46 13.06
#